data_AF-A0A1Y4H7X7-F1
#
_entry.id   AF-A0A1Y4H7X7-F1
#
_cell.length_a   1.000
_cell.length_b   1.000
_cell.length_c   1.000
_cell.angle_alpha   90.00
_cell.angle_beta   90.00
_cell.angle_gamma   90.00
#
_symmetry.space_group_name_H-M   'P 1'
#
loop_
_entity.id
_entity.type
_entity.pdbx_description
1 polymer ?
#
loop_
_entity_poly.entity_id
_entity_poly.type
_entity_poly.pdbx_seq_one_letter_code
_entity_poly.pdbx_strand_id
1 'polypeptide(L)'
;MLRILDHEIDFDITSPQDMQRYLEAGRAMEAAAAALPDLPSAAQLGNLEGLEVYTACITAQCRMLTDFIDAAFGEGTCNMLLGPKTSLDRLLDLVDALRTAIDAQGEQTAKKLTAYQPNRARGGEMK
;
A
#
# COMPACT_ATOMS: atom_id res chain seq x y z
N MET A 1 1.35 10.65 9.97
CA MET A 1 1.38 9.33 10.65
C MET A 1 0.08 8.56 10.40
N LEU A 2 0.21 7.28 10.04
CA LEU A 2 -0.88 6.31 9.93
C LEU A 2 -0.80 5.31 11.11
N ARG A 3 -1.95 4.79 11.56
CA ARG A 3 -2.01 3.72 12.56
C ARG A 3 -2.55 2.45 11.94
N ILE A 4 -1.76 1.38 11.98
CA ILE A 4 -2.06 0.08 11.36
C ILE A 4 -1.65 -1.02 12.33
N LEU A 5 -2.56 -1.95 12.65
CA LEU A 5 -2.26 -3.14 13.47
C LEU A 5 -1.44 -2.82 14.74
N ASP A 6 -1.85 -1.79 15.48
CA ASP A 6 -1.18 -1.27 16.69
C ASP A 6 0.18 -0.58 16.49
N HIS A 7 0.65 -0.42 15.25
CA HIS A 7 1.87 0.30 14.90
C HIS A 7 1.58 1.69 14.32
N GLU A 8 2.49 2.62 14.58
CA GLU A 8 2.51 3.94 13.94
C GLU A 8 3.51 3.94 12.78
N ILE A 9 3.02 4.28 11.59
CA ILE A 9 3.80 4.41 10.37
C ILE A 9 3.99 5.89 10.08
N ASP A 10 5.23 6.29 9.82
CA ASP A 10 5.57 7.67 9.46
C ASP A 10 5.24 7.94 7.98
N PHE A 11 3.94 8.13 7.75
CA PHE A 11 3.37 8.48 6.45
C PHE A 11 2.31 9.58 6.59
N ASP A 12 2.39 10.59 5.75
CA ASP A 12 1.44 11.69 5.67
C ASP A 12 1.05 11.98 4.22
N ILE A 13 -0.23 11.80 3.89
CA ILE A 13 -0.80 12.08 2.56
C ILE A 13 -0.64 13.56 2.14
N THR A 14 -0.41 14.46 3.09
CA THR A 14 -0.15 15.88 2.84
C THR A 14 1.33 16.20 2.62
N SER A 15 2.23 15.23 2.88
CA SER A 15 3.64 15.31 2.54
C SER A 15 3.85 14.93 1.07
N PRO A 16 4.34 15.85 0.22
CA PRO A 16 4.61 15.52 -1.18
C PRO A 16 5.66 14.42 -1.34
N GLN A 17 6.61 14.32 -0.41
CA GLN A 17 7.67 13.31 -0.43
C GLN A 17 7.10 11.91 -0.19
N ASP A 18 6.17 11.78 0.76
CA ASP A 18 5.53 10.50 1.09
C ASP A 18 4.63 10.05 -0.06
N MET A 19 3.87 10.98 -0.64
CA MET A 19 3.04 10.70 -1.79
C MET A 19 3.87 10.34 -3.02
N GLN A 20 5.03 10.97 -3.24
CA GLN A 20 5.95 10.58 -4.31
C GLN A 20 6.45 9.15 -4.11
N ARG A 21 6.92 8.80 -2.91
CA ARG A 21 7.35 7.42 -2.58
C ARG A 21 6.22 6.41 -2.82
N TYR A 22 5.02 6.71 -2.36
CA TYR A 22 3.85 5.85 -2.55
C TYR A 22 3.51 5.63 -4.04
N LEU A 23 3.54 6.70 -4.84
CA LEU A 23 3.27 6.63 -6.29
C LEU A 23 4.35 5.87 -7.05
N GLU A 24 5.62 6.09 -6.71
CA GLU A 24 6.75 5.36 -7.31
C GLU A 24 6.70 3.87 -6.96
N ALA A 25 6.44 3.55 -5.69
CA ALA A 25 6.24 2.18 -5.23
C ALA A 25 5.06 1.51 -5.97
N GLY A 26 3.95 2.23 -6.15
CA GLY A 26 2.78 1.74 -6.88
C GLY A 26 3.11 1.41 -8.36
N ARG A 27 3.86 2.29 -9.04
CA ARG A 27 4.32 2.03 -10.42
C ARG A 27 5.27 0.84 -10.50
N ALA A 28 6.18 0.71 -9.54
CA ALA A 28 7.09 -0.43 -9.47
C ALA A 28 6.32 -1.75 -9.25
N MET A 29 5.28 -1.72 -8.40
CA MET A 29 4.38 -2.85 -8.18
C MET A 29 3.62 -3.23 -9.45
N GLU A 30 3.07 -2.26 -10.19
CA GLU A 30 2.39 -2.53 -11.48
C GLU A 30 3.33 -3.17 -12.50
N ALA A 31 4.57 -2.68 -12.60
CA ALA A 31 5.59 -3.27 -13.46
C ALA A 31 5.98 -4.69 -13.02
N ALA A 32 6.13 -4.92 -11.71
CA ALA A 32 6.40 -6.24 -11.16
C ALA A 32 5.23 -7.20 -11.40
N ALA A 33 3.98 -6.74 -11.27
CA ALA A 33 2.79 -7.52 -11.51
C ALA A 33 2.69 -7.99 -12.96
N ALA A 34 3.08 -7.14 -13.92
CA ALA A 34 3.13 -7.50 -15.34
C ALA A 34 4.22 -8.56 -15.65
N ALA A 35 5.23 -8.70 -14.79
CA ALA A 35 6.29 -9.69 -14.90
C ALA A 35 6.02 -10.97 -14.09
N LEU A 36 4.90 -11.04 -13.36
CA LEU A 36 4.57 -12.22 -12.57
C LEU A 36 4.19 -13.41 -13.48
N PRO A 37 4.65 -14.62 -13.13
CA PRO A 37 4.21 -15.83 -13.81
C PRO A 37 2.72 -16.08 -13.59
N ASP A 38 2.04 -16.60 -14.62
CA ASP A 38 0.65 -17.00 -14.52
C ASP A 38 0.45 -18.06 -13.44
N LEU A 39 -0.71 -18.00 -12.76
CA LEU A 39 -1.07 -19.03 -11.80
C LEU A 39 -1.25 -20.37 -12.52
N PRO A 40 -0.64 -21.47 -12.00
CA PRO A 40 -0.83 -22.78 -12.59
C PRO A 40 -2.31 -23.18 -12.53
N SER A 41 -2.76 -23.86 -13.56
CA SER A 41 -4.13 -24.38 -13.62
C SER A 41 -4.37 -25.45 -12.55
N ALA A 42 -5.64 -25.64 -12.17
CA ALA A 42 -6.02 -26.68 -11.20
C ALA A 42 -5.55 -28.10 -11.61
N ALA A 43 -5.42 -28.37 -12.91
CA ALA A 43 -4.89 -29.62 -13.44
C ALA A 43 -3.38 -29.79 -13.17
N GLN A 44 -2.61 -28.69 -13.20
CA GLN A 44 -1.18 -28.69 -12.91
C GLN A 44 -0.90 -28.84 -11.41
N LEU A 45 -1.77 -28.30 -10.55
CA LEU A 45 -1.66 -28.45 -9.09
C LEU A 45 -1.79 -29.90 -8.59
N GLY A 46 -2.20 -30.84 -9.46
CA GLY A 46 -2.28 -32.27 -9.14
C GLY A 46 -0.93 -32.99 -9.10
N ASN A 47 0.19 -32.35 -9.46
CA ASN A 47 1.52 -32.94 -9.46
C ASN A 47 2.56 -32.04 -8.77
N LEU A 48 3.73 -32.61 -8.43
CA LEU A 48 4.78 -31.93 -7.68
C LEU A 48 5.31 -30.68 -8.41
N GLU A 49 5.51 -30.77 -9.72
CA GLU A 49 6.01 -29.66 -10.57
C GLU A 49 5.04 -28.46 -10.56
N GLY A 50 3.73 -28.71 -10.63
CA GLY A 50 2.74 -27.63 -10.52
C GLY A 50 2.65 -27.02 -9.13
N LEU A 51 2.94 -27.78 -8.06
CA LEU A 51 3.07 -27.23 -6.71
C LEU A 51 4.34 -26.38 -6.55
N GLU A 52 5.45 -26.74 -7.21
CA GLU A 52 6.67 -25.92 -7.25
C GLU A 52 6.41 -24.60 -7.97
N VAL A 53 5.77 -24.63 -9.15
CA VAL A 53 5.36 -23.43 -9.88
C VAL A 53 4.43 -22.57 -9.03
N TYR A 54 3.42 -23.16 -8.40
CA TYR A 54 2.50 -22.44 -7.51
C TYR A 54 3.25 -21.75 -6.36
N THR A 55 4.17 -22.47 -5.72
CA THR A 55 4.98 -21.92 -4.63
C THR A 55 5.85 -20.75 -5.11
N ALA A 56 6.43 -20.85 -6.30
CA ALA A 56 7.19 -19.75 -6.91
C ALA A 56 6.28 -18.54 -7.20
N CYS A 57 5.08 -18.75 -7.74
CA CYS A 57 4.11 -17.68 -7.99
C CYS A 57 3.71 -16.97 -6.69
N ILE A 58 3.36 -17.72 -5.64
CA ILE A 58 2.99 -17.15 -4.33
C ILE A 58 4.16 -16.40 -3.72
N THR A 59 5.38 -16.95 -3.80
CA THR A 59 6.59 -16.29 -3.30
C THR A 59 6.84 -14.97 -4.02
N ALA A 60 6.69 -14.95 -5.35
CA ALA A 60 6.85 -13.73 -6.15
C ALA A 60 5.79 -12.67 -5.79
N GLN A 61 4.53 -13.08 -5.58
CA GLN A 61 3.48 -12.18 -5.12
C GLN A 61 3.74 -11.62 -3.72
N CYS A 62 4.14 -12.47 -2.76
CA CYS A 62 4.50 -12.03 -1.42
C CYS A 62 5.64 -11.01 -1.44
N ARG A 63 6.66 -11.26 -2.27
CA ARG A 63 7.79 -10.36 -2.43
C ARG A 63 7.36 -9.03 -3.04
N MET A 64 6.58 -9.05 -4.12
CA MET A 64 6.08 -7.83 -4.75
C MET A 64 5.31 -6.94 -3.76
N LEU A 65 4.42 -7.52 -2.95
CA LEU A 65 3.66 -6.76 -1.96
C LEU A 65 4.56 -6.25 -0.81
N THR A 66 5.52 -7.06 -0.38
CA THR A 66 6.47 -6.66 0.66
C THR A 66 7.36 -5.50 0.19
N ASP A 67 7.92 -5.61 -1.02
CA ASP A 67 8.75 -4.58 -1.64
C ASP A 67 7.96 -3.28 -1.83
N PHE A 68 6.68 -3.37 -2.22
CA PHE A 68 5.77 -2.22 -2.29
C PHE A 68 5.60 -1.53 -0.93
N ILE A 69 5.27 -2.30 0.12
CA ILE A 69 5.07 -1.77 1.47
C ILE A 69 6.35 -1.08 1.96
N ASP A 70 7.50 -1.73 1.81
CA ASP A 70 8.75 -1.19 2.30
C ASP A 70 9.20 0.05 1.49
N ALA A 71 8.97 0.07 0.17
CA ALA A 71 9.28 1.25 -0.65
C ALA A 71 8.34 2.44 -0.34
N ALA A 72 7.05 2.17 -0.11
CA ALA A 72 6.05 3.20 0.12
C ALA A 72 6.11 3.79 1.54
N PHE A 73 6.36 2.94 2.55
CA PHE A 73 6.22 3.30 3.96
C PHE A 73 7.54 3.28 4.76
N GLY A 74 8.62 2.79 4.15
CA GLY A 74 9.96 2.71 4.75
C GLY A 74 10.47 1.28 4.88
N GLU A 75 11.78 1.11 4.75
CA GLU A 75 12.44 -0.20 4.75
C GLU A 75 12.17 -0.97 6.05
N GLY A 76 11.73 -2.24 5.93
CA GLY A 76 11.42 -3.10 7.07
C GLY A 76 10.03 -2.91 7.69
N THR A 77 9.18 -2.03 7.12
CA THR A 77 7.81 -1.80 7.59
C THR A 77 6.97 -3.07 7.52
N CYS A 78 7.10 -3.86 6.46
CA CYS A 78 6.37 -5.10 6.30
C CYS A 78 6.72 -6.11 7.42
N ASN A 79 8.02 -6.26 7.72
CA ASN A 79 8.48 -7.16 8.78
C ASN A 79 8.06 -6.67 10.17
N MET A 80 8.01 -5.34 10.39
CA MET A 80 7.47 -4.76 11.62
C MET A 80 5.99 -5.11 11.82
N LEU A 81 5.19 -5.09 10.75
CA LEU A 81 3.72 -5.26 10.82
C LEU A 81 3.26 -6.71 10.84
N LEU A 82 3.93 -7.61 10.10
CA LEU A 82 3.52 -9.01 9.96
C LEU A 82 4.40 -10.02 10.69
N GLY A 83 5.59 -9.59 11.14
CA GLY A 83 6.59 -10.47 11.73
C GLY A 83 7.20 -11.45 10.71
N PRO A 84 7.94 -12.48 11.18
CA PRO A 84 8.78 -13.32 10.31
C PRO A 84 8.01 -14.33 9.44
N LYS A 85 6.70 -14.49 9.64
CA LYS A 85 5.87 -15.43 8.86
C LYS A 85 4.90 -14.69 7.97
N THR A 86 5.37 -14.37 6.76
CA THR A 86 4.61 -13.65 5.75
C THR A 86 3.75 -14.63 4.95
N SER A 87 2.44 -14.60 5.16
CA SER A 87 1.46 -15.26 4.29
C SER A 87 0.85 -14.26 3.34
N LEU A 88 0.60 -14.65 2.09
CA LEU A 88 -0.02 -13.79 1.08
C LEU A 88 -1.34 -13.18 1.55
N ASP A 89 -2.18 -13.97 2.22
CA ASP A 89 -3.47 -13.53 2.76
C ASP A 89 -3.33 -12.33 3.70
N ARG A 90 -2.46 -12.44 4.71
CA ARG A 90 -2.13 -11.34 5.62
C ARG A 90 -1.49 -10.12 4.94
N LEU A 91 -0.72 -10.33 3.87
CA LEU A 91 -0.18 -9.20 3.09
C LEU A 91 -1.30 -8.45 2.38
N LEU A 92 -2.28 -9.16 1.81
CA LEU A 92 -3.43 -8.56 1.17
C LEU A 92 -4.28 -7.78 2.19
N ASP A 93 -4.55 -8.38 3.36
CA ASP A 93 -5.25 -7.70 4.46
C ASP A 93 -4.50 -6.44 4.91
N LEU A 94 -3.17 -6.52 4.99
CA LEU A 94 -2.34 -5.38 5.37
C LEU A 94 -2.41 -4.24 4.35
N VAL A 95 -2.31 -4.57 3.06
CA VAL A 95 -2.42 -3.58 1.97
C VAL A 95 -3.80 -2.92 1.99
N ASP A 96 -4.85 -3.69 2.26
CA ASP A 96 -6.21 -3.15 2.36
C ASP A 96 -6.38 -2.22 3.58
N ALA A 97 -5.84 -2.61 4.73
CA ALA A 97 -5.81 -1.76 5.93
C ALA A 97 -5.02 -0.46 5.69
N LEU A 98 -3.88 -0.53 5.00
CA LEU A 98 -3.07 0.63 4.63
C LEU A 98 -3.86 1.59 3.73
N ARG A 99 -4.50 1.07 2.69
CA ARG A 99 -5.35 1.88 1.78
C ARG A 99 -6.48 2.56 2.53
N THR A 100 -7.19 1.81 3.37
CA THR A 100 -8.28 2.34 4.20
C THR A 100 -7.79 3.48 5.10
N ALA A 101 -6.62 3.35 5.71
CA ALA A 101 -6.05 4.40 6.56
C ALA A 101 -5.63 5.64 5.77
N ILE A 102 -5.06 5.47 4.56
CA ILE A 102 -4.71 6.57 3.66
C ILE A 102 -5.97 7.33 3.24
N ASP A 103 -7.02 6.62 2.82
CA ASP A 103 -8.28 7.24 2.40
C ASP A 103 -8.92 8.04 3.53
N ALA A 104 -8.93 7.49 4.76
CA ALA A 104 -9.42 8.19 5.94
C ALA A 104 -8.62 9.47 6.24
N GLN A 105 -7.29 9.43 6.11
CA GLN A 105 -6.43 10.60 6.29
C GLN A 105 -6.66 11.64 5.19
N GLY A 106 -6.88 11.19 3.94
CA GLY A 106 -7.25 12.03 2.81
C GLY A 106 -8.58 12.75 3.03
N GLU A 107 -9.61 12.06 3.54
CA GLU A 107 -10.90 12.66 3.84
C GLU A 107 -10.81 13.71 4.96
N GLN A 108 -10.05 13.43 6.02
CA GLN A 108 -9.80 14.42 7.08
C GLN A 108 -9.05 15.65 6.56
N THR A 109 -8.06 15.43 5.70
CA THR A 109 -7.30 16.50 5.06
C THR A 109 -8.20 17.34 4.18
N ALA A 110 -9.04 16.72 3.35
CA ALA A 110 -9.99 17.41 2.50
C ALA A 110 -10.93 18.30 3.32
N LYS A 111 -11.48 17.79 4.44
CA LYS A 111 -12.31 18.58 5.37
C LYS A 111 -11.56 19.80 5.93
N LYS A 112 -10.30 19.62 6.35
CA LYS A 112 -9.45 20.73 6.82
C LYS A 112 -9.20 21.74 5.69
N LEU A 113 -8.82 21.28 4.51
CA LEU A 113 -8.58 22.14 3.35
C LEU A 113 -9.83 22.91 2.95
N THR A 114 -11.01 22.29 2.95
CA THR A 114 -12.29 22.98 2.69
C THR A 114 -12.60 24.03 3.75
N ALA A 115 -12.24 23.81 5.02
CA ALA A 115 -12.38 24.83 6.07
C ALA A 115 -11.44 26.04 5.89
N TYR A 116 -10.32 25.87 5.18
CA TYR A 116 -9.35 26.93 4.88
C TYR A 116 -9.44 27.47 3.43
N GLN A 117 -10.17 26.80 2.54
CA GLN A 117 -10.83 27.36 1.36
C GLN A 117 -11.98 28.26 1.86
N PRO A 118 -12.33 29.35 1.20
CA PRO A 118 -12.05 30.71 1.63
C PRO A 118 -13.11 31.40 2.54
N ASN A 119 -12.67 31.85 3.73
CA ASN A 119 -12.90 33.24 4.20
C ASN A 119 -11.99 34.25 3.47
N ARG A 120 -11.14 33.81 2.53
CA ARG A 120 -10.28 34.66 1.67
C ARG A 120 -11.03 35.43 0.57
N ALA A 121 -12.33 35.16 0.35
CA ALA A 121 -13.17 35.89 -0.60
C ALA A 121 -14.04 37.00 0.06
N ARG A 122 -14.04 37.12 1.40
CA ARG A 122 -14.83 38.12 2.15
C ARG A 122 -13.95 39.24 2.72
N GLY A 123 -12.94 39.67 1.98
CA GLY A 123 -12.06 40.78 2.34
C GLY A 123 -12.25 42.04 1.49
N GLY A 124 -13.36 42.18 0.77
CA GLY A 124 -13.49 43.24 -0.22
C GLY A 124 -14.90 43.67 -0.58
N GLU A 125 -15.85 43.70 0.36
CA GLU A 125 -17.11 44.44 0.19
C GLU A 125 -17.57 45.01 1.53
N MET A 126 -16.85 46.02 2.04
CA MET A 126 -17.46 47.01 2.92
C MET A 126 -18.02 48.10 2.01
N LYS A 127 -19.35 48.11 1.86
CA LYS A 127 -20.11 49.25 1.36
C LYS A 127 -20.01 50.43 2.33
#